data_AF-A0A427AZD9-F1
#
_entry.id   AF-A0A427AZD9-F1
#
_cell.length_a   1.000
_cell.length_b   1.000
_cell.length_c   1.000
_cell.angle_alpha   90.00
_cell.angle_beta   90.00
_cell.angle_gamma   90.00
#
_symmetry.space_group_name_H-M   'P 1'
#
loop_
_entity.id
_entity.type
_entity.pdbx_description
1 polymer ?
#
loop_
_entity_poly.entity_id
_entity_poly.type
_entity_poly.pdbx_seq_one_letter_code
_entity_poly.pdbx_strand_id
1 'polypeptide(L)'
;PSSGITIRRLTRSNPFAGLAVGSEISGGVENVLAENLNIFRTIIGIHIKTNTGRGGFIRNITVSDVNLSNAGKGLRIARNVGDHPDDKYDLNALPVVDGLTIKSV
;
A
#
# COMPACT_ATOMS: atom_id res chain seq x y z
N PRO A 1 9.26 12.35 0.29
CA PRO A 1 9.69 10.95 0.47
C PRO A 1 9.24 10.43 1.83
N SER A 2 8.69 9.21 1.86
CA SER A 2 8.32 8.52 3.09
C SER A 2 9.20 7.29 3.26
N SER A 3 10.04 7.24 4.29
CA SER A 3 10.96 6.13 4.49
C SER A 3 11.17 5.76 5.96
N GLY A 4 11.57 4.51 6.22
CA GLY A 4 11.90 4.03 7.57
C GLY A 4 10.68 3.90 8.49
N ILE A 5 9.55 3.46 7.95
CA ILE A 5 8.28 3.39 8.68
C ILE A 5 8.08 1.98 9.24
N THR A 6 7.73 1.89 10.53
CA THR A 6 7.34 0.62 11.17
C THR A 6 5.92 0.72 11.72
N ILE A 7 5.08 -0.26 11.35
CA ILE A 7 3.70 -0.41 11.83
C ILE A 7 3.60 -1.79 12.48
N ARG A 8 3.27 -1.87 13.77
CA ARG A 8 3.23 -3.18 14.44
C ARG A 8 2.32 -3.26 15.63
N ARG A 9 1.85 -4.49 15.92
CA ARG A 9 1.05 -4.84 17.10
C ARG A 9 -0.25 -4.03 17.18
N LEU A 10 -0.98 -3.99 16.06
CA LEU A 10 -2.23 -3.25 15.97
C LEU A 10 -3.39 -4.22 15.69
N THR A 11 -4.51 -3.99 16.38
CA THR A 11 -5.79 -4.61 16.07
C THR A 11 -6.73 -3.52 15.53
N ARG A 12 -7.22 -3.67 14.30
CA ARG A 12 -7.97 -2.61 13.62
C ARG A 12 -9.05 -3.16 12.68
N SER A 13 -10.15 -2.41 12.59
CA SER A 13 -11.07 -2.43 11.45
C SER A 13 -11.00 -1.12 10.67
N ASN A 14 -11.27 -1.20 9.36
CA ASN A 14 -11.33 -0.03 8.49
C ASN A 14 -12.33 -0.29 7.36
N PRO A 15 -13.24 0.65 7.04
CA PRO A 15 -14.25 0.46 6.01
C PRO A 15 -13.67 0.25 4.60
N PHE A 16 -12.41 0.63 4.35
CA PHE A 16 -11.77 0.52 3.03
C PHE A 16 -10.57 -0.40 3.00
N ALA A 17 -9.48 -0.03 3.70
CA ALA A 17 -8.23 -0.80 3.68
C ALA A 17 -7.66 -0.98 5.08
N GLY A 18 -7.28 -2.22 5.41
CA GLY A 18 -6.62 -2.54 6.68
C GLY A 18 -5.22 -1.94 6.77
N LEU A 19 -4.41 -2.16 5.72
CA LEU A 19 -3.11 -1.55 5.48
C LEU A 19 -3.07 -1.04 4.04
N ALA A 20 -2.66 0.21 3.84
CA ALA A 20 -2.50 0.79 2.51
C ALA A 20 -1.16 1.51 2.35
N VAL A 21 -0.53 1.36 1.19
CA VAL A 21 0.69 2.07 0.79
C VAL A 21 0.38 2.82 -0.52
N GLY A 22 0.62 4.13 -0.53
CA GLY A 22 0.22 5.05 -1.61
C GLY A 22 -1.08 5.80 -1.30
N SER A 23 -1.76 6.46 -2.25
CA SER A 23 -1.55 6.49 -3.71
C SER A 23 -0.56 7.53 -4.19
N GLU A 24 -0.26 8.52 -3.35
CA GLU A 24 0.72 9.56 -3.66
C GLU A 24 2.13 9.02 -3.40
N ILE A 25 2.88 8.83 -4.48
CA ILE A 25 4.22 8.24 -4.41
C ILE A 25 5.26 9.01 -5.23
N SER A 26 4.94 10.21 -5.71
CA SER A 26 5.86 11.03 -6.53
C SER A 26 7.20 11.28 -5.82
N GLY A 27 7.17 11.44 -4.50
CA GLY A 27 8.36 11.54 -3.67
C GLY A 27 8.95 10.20 -3.20
N GLY A 28 8.36 9.06 -3.56
CA GLY A 28 8.78 7.72 -3.15
C GLY A 28 8.26 7.28 -1.77
N VAL A 29 8.01 5.97 -1.65
CA VAL A 29 7.76 5.28 -0.39
C VAL A 29 8.71 4.08 -0.30
N GLU A 30 9.51 3.99 0.76
CA GLU A 30 10.45 2.88 0.90
C GLU A 30 10.72 2.43 2.33
N ASN A 31 11.26 1.22 2.49
CA ASN A 31 11.73 0.69 3.77
C ASN A 31 10.60 0.72 4.81
N VAL A 32 9.50 0.04 4.49
CA VAL A 32 8.32 -0.06 5.36
C VAL A 32 8.20 -1.48 5.89
N LEU A 33 8.13 -1.61 7.21
CA LEU A 33 7.83 -2.87 7.89
C LEU A 33 6.44 -2.78 8.53
N ALA A 34 5.55 -3.69 8.15
CA ALA A 34 4.24 -3.87 8.76
C ALA A 34 4.15 -5.30 9.32
N GLU A 35 4.19 -5.45 10.64
CA GLU A 35 4.26 -6.78 11.27
C GLU A 35 3.30 -6.97 12.43
N ASN A 36 2.86 -8.20 12.68
CA ASN A 36 2.02 -8.54 13.83
C ASN A 36 0.72 -7.69 13.88
N LEU A 37 -0.07 -7.78 12.81
CA LEU A 37 -1.32 -7.02 12.66
C LEU A 37 -2.53 -7.95 12.77
N ASN A 38 -3.60 -7.48 13.38
CA ASN A 38 -4.91 -8.14 13.36
C ASN A 38 -5.92 -7.22 12.68
N ILE A 39 -6.24 -7.53 11.43
CA ILE A 39 -7.11 -6.72 10.57
C ILE A 39 -8.43 -7.47 10.39
N PHE A 40 -9.55 -6.80 10.67
CA PHE A 40 -10.87 -7.41 10.51
C PHE A 40 -11.90 -6.46 9.90
N ARG A 41 -12.89 -7.03 9.20
CA ARG A 41 -14.04 -6.31 8.60
C ARG A 41 -13.58 -5.12 7.74
N THR A 42 -12.95 -5.42 6.62
CA THR A 42 -12.44 -4.42 5.67
C THR A 42 -12.72 -4.82 4.21
N ILE A 43 -12.78 -3.86 3.29
CA ILE A 43 -12.97 -4.20 1.87
C ILE A 43 -11.66 -4.77 1.29
N ILE A 44 -10.50 -4.24 1.68
CA ILE A 44 -9.18 -4.70 1.23
C ILE A 44 -8.27 -4.89 2.46
N GLY A 45 -7.70 -6.07 2.66
CA GLY A 45 -6.75 -6.31 3.75
C GLY A 45 -5.49 -5.47 3.58
N ILE A 46 -4.69 -5.81 2.56
CA ILE A 46 -3.47 -5.10 2.19
C ILE A 46 -3.64 -4.48 0.80
N HIS A 47 -3.41 -3.18 0.68
CA HIS A 47 -3.57 -2.43 -0.57
C HIS A 47 -2.30 -1.66 -0.96
N ILE A 48 -1.62 -2.10 -2.00
CA ILE A 48 -0.53 -1.35 -2.62
C ILE A 48 -1.14 -0.60 -3.81
N LYS A 49 -1.16 0.73 -3.75
CA LYS A 49 -1.88 1.54 -4.74
C LYS A 49 -1.05 2.70 -5.28
N THR A 50 -1.17 2.94 -6.58
CA THR A 50 -0.55 4.08 -7.29
C THR A 50 -1.32 4.38 -8.57
N ASN A 51 -0.95 5.45 -9.28
CA ASN A 51 -1.49 5.83 -10.59
C ASN A 51 -0.38 6.08 -11.61
N THR A 52 -0.66 5.81 -12.88
CA THR A 52 0.10 6.38 -14.00
C THR A 52 0.20 7.89 -13.83
N GLY A 53 1.38 8.42 -14.04
CA GLY A 53 1.66 9.86 -13.95
C GLY A 53 2.04 10.37 -12.57
N ARG A 54 2.06 9.51 -11.55
CA ARG A 54 2.69 9.83 -10.26
C ARG A 54 4.21 9.71 -10.31
N GLY A 55 4.75 8.89 -11.22
CA GLY A 55 6.17 8.51 -11.20
C GLY A 55 6.56 7.85 -9.88
N GLY A 56 7.81 8.07 -9.47
CA GLY A 56 8.31 7.64 -8.16
C GLY A 56 8.31 6.12 -7.97
N PHE A 57 8.33 5.70 -6.71
CA PHE A 57 8.49 4.29 -6.38
C PHE A 57 7.83 3.87 -5.06
N ILE A 58 7.50 2.58 -4.98
CA ILE A 58 7.21 1.85 -3.74
C ILE A 58 8.27 0.75 -3.64
N ARG A 59 9.16 0.82 -2.64
CA ARG A 59 10.30 -0.11 -2.53
C ARG A 59 10.52 -0.70 -1.16
N ASN A 60 11.02 -1.93 -1.11
CA ASN A 60 11.40 -2.60 0.14
C ASN A 60 10.28 -2.52 1.20
N ILE A 61 9.11 -3.05 0.84
CA ILE A 61 7.94 -3.13 1.71
C ILE A 61 7.83 -4.56 2.21
N THR A 62 7.82 -4.75 3.52
CA THR A 62 7.61 -6.05 4.14
C THR A 62 6.34 -6.03 4.97
N VAL A 63 5.41 -6.93 4.66
CA VAL A 63 4.22 -7.21 5.45
C VAL A 63 4.32 -8.64 5.98
N SER A 64 4.33 -8.81 7.30
CA SER A 64 4.45 -10.13 7.92
C SER A 64 3.53 -10.34 9.12
N ASP A 65 3.15 -11.60 9.36
CA ASP A 65 2.42 -12.01 10.56
C ASP A 65 1.12 -11.22 10.74
N VAL A 66 0.28 -11.25 9.72
CA VAL A 66 -1.00 -10.53 9.68
C VAL A 66 -2.13 -11.55 9.82
N ASN A 67 -2.95 -11.44 10.86
CA ASN A 67 -4.23 -12.12 10.90
C ASN A 67 -5.26 -11.27 10.17
N LEU A 68 -5.77 -11.76 9.04
CA LEU A 68 -6.79 -11.08 8.25
C LEU A 68 -8.11 -11.85 8.25
N SER A 69 -9.17 -11.24 8.78
CA SER A 69 -10.50 -11.87 8.86
C SER A 69 -11.62 -11.00 8.27
N ASN A 70 -12.57 -11.62 7.58
CA ASN A 70 -13.72 -10.93 6.97
C ASN A 70 -13.30 -9.76 6.05
N ALA A 71 -12.28 -10.00 5.22
CA ALA A 71 -11.85 -9.05 4.19
C ALA A 71 -12.52 -9.36 2.85
N GLY A 72 -13.03 -8.35 2.15
CA GLY A 72 -13.57 -8.52 0.80
C GLY A 72 -12.51 -8.99 -0.20
N LYS A 73 -11.29 -8.45 -0.10
CA LYS A 73 -10.09 -8.88 -0.82
C LYS A 73 -8.93 -8.97 0.18
N GLY A 74 -8.17 -10.07 0.12
CA GLY A 74 -7.00 -10.25 0.98
C GLY A 74 -5.88 -9.26 0.68
N LEU A 75 -5.47 -9.24 -0.59
CA LEU A 75 -4.43 -8.38 -1.14
C LEU A 75 -4.90 -7.75 -2.44
N ARG A 76 -4.59 -6.46 -2.65
CA ARG A 76 -4.74 -5.78 -3.93
C ARG A 76 -3.50 -4.95 -4.23
N ILE A 77 -2.98 -5.10 -5.45
CA ILE A 77 -1.93 -4.25 -6.01
C ILE A 77 -2.53 -3.60 -7.25
N ALA A 78 -2.57 -2.27 -7.32
CA ALA A 78 -3.25 -1.55 -8.39
C ALA A 78 -2.50 -0.28 -8.82
N ARG A 79 -2.38 -0.09 -10.14
CA ARG A 79 -1.72 1.05 -10.81
C ARG A 79 -2.70 2.08 -11.40
N ASN A 80 -4.00 1.89 -11.18
CA ASN A 80 -5.04 2.83 -11.62
C ASN A 80 -6.15 2.87 -10.56
N VAL A 81 -5.83 3.50 -9.44
CA VAL A 81 -6.80 3.77 -8.37
C VAL A 81 -7.47 5.14 -8.54
N GLY A 82 -7.23 5.82 -9.67
CA GLY A 82 -7.84 7.09 -10.05
C GLY A 82 -7.32 8.27 -9.24
N ASP A 83 -7.60 9.47 -9.72
CA ASP A 83 -7.37 10.76 -9.05
C ASP A 83 -5.95 11.37 -9.24
N HIS A 84 -5.96 12.59 -9.77
CA HIS A 84 -4.85 13.54 -9.91
C HIS A 84 -5.38 14.94 -9.55
N PRO A 85 -4.56 15.80 -8.94
CA PRO A 85 -5.02 17.13 -8.51
C PRO A 85 -5.41 18.03 -9.69
N ASP A 86 -4.84 17.77 -10.87
CA ASP A 86 -5.15 18.43 -12.13
C ASP A 86 -4.81 17.50 -13.32
N ASP A 87 -4.99 18.00 -14.55
CA ASP A 87 -4.67 17.28 -15.79
C ASP A 87 -3.26 17.56 -16.34
N LYS A 88 -2.38 18.18 -15.55
CA LYS A 88 -1.03 18.60 -15.99
C LYS A 88 0.07 17.61 -15.62
N TYR A 89 -0.28 16.42 -15.11
CA TYR A 89 0.68 15.38 -14.78
C TYR A 89 1.26 14.72 -16.05
N ASP A 90 2.52 14.28 -15.96
CA ASP A 90 3.17 13.59 -17.06
C ASP A 90 2.67 12.14 -17.16
N LEU A 91 1.91 11.80 -18.20
CA LEU A 91 1.42 10.44 -18.45
C LEU A 91 2.53 9.39 -18.60
N ASN A 92 3.75 9.81 -18.95
CA ASN A 92 4.91 8.93 -19.08
C ASN A 92 5.65 8.70 -17.76
N ALA A 93 5.30 9.42 -16.69
CA ALA A 93 5.84 9.19 -15.35
C ALA A 93 5.23 7.92 -14.75
N LEU A 94 5.80 6.78 -15.13
CA LEU A 94 5.35 5.47 -14.68
C LEU A 94 5.86 5.14 -13.27
N PRO A 95 4.98 4.67 -12.37
CA PRO A 95 5.38 4.28 -11.03
C PRO A 95 6.11 2.92 -11.04
N VAL A 96 7.10 2.78 -10.16
CA VAL A 96 7.81 1.50 -9.95
C VAL A 96 7.39 0.87 -8.62
N VAL A 97 7.06 -0.42 -8.64
CA VAL A 97 6.89 -1.22 -7.42
C VAL A 97 7.94 -2.32 -7.45
N ASP A 98 8.83 -2.34 -6.47
CA ASP A 98 9.99 -3.24 -6.44
C ASP A 98 10.32 -3.69 -5.01
N GLY A 99 10.59 -4.97 -4.78
CA GLY A 99 10.84 -5.50 -3.43
C GLY A 99 9.64 -5.41 -2.48
N LEU A 100 8.51 -6.04 -2.84
CA LEU A 100 7.35 -6.24 -1.97
C LEU A 100 7.35 -7.67 -1.43
N THR A 101 7.49 -7.82 -0.11
CA THR A 101 7.41 -9.11 0.59
C THR A 101 6.12 -9.19 1.40
N ILE A 102 5.32 -10.21 1.17
CA ILE A 102 4.11 -10.52 1.95
C ILE A 102 4.22 -11.96 2.39
N LYS A 103 4.30 -12.20 3.70
CA LYS A 103 4.50 -13.54 4.28
C LYS A 103 3.66 -13.72 5.54
N SER A 104 3.23 -14.94 5.83
CA SER A 104 2.45 -15.26 7.04
C SER A 104 1.22 -14.35 7.19
N VAL A 105 0.35 -14.31 6.18
CA VAL A 105 -0.88 -13.50 6.11
C VAL A 105 -2.10 -14.41 5.93
#